data_AF-A0A960E7V6-F1
#
_entry.id   AF-A0A960E7V6-F1
#
_cell.length_a   1.000
_cell.length_b   1.000
_cell.length_c   1.000
_cell.angle_alpha   90.00
_cell.angle_beta   90.00
_cell.angle_gamma   90.00
#
_symmetry.space_group_name_H-M   'P 1'
#
loop_
_entity.id
_entity.type
_entity.pdbx_description
1 polymer ?
#
loop_
_entity_poly.entity_id
_entity_poly.type
_entity_poly.pdbx_seq_one_letter_code
_entity_poly.pdbx_strand_id
1 'polypeptide(L)'
;MPSISGRAANVMSRHLPWLGKKGTERQVKQFRQSGGTKGDTLMGKPVFLLDVVGRSSGELRPVMLMLVRRDDDLVVIGSNGGNPATPNWYKNLM
;
A
#
# COMPACT_ATOMS: atom_id res chain seq x y z
N MET A 1 -2.21 8.55 18.87
CA MET A 1 -1.17 7.52 19.12
C MET A 1 -1.32 6.41 18.07
N PRO A 2 -0.25 5.93 17.41
CA PRO A 2 -0.36 4.79 16.49
C PRO A 2 -0.71 3.51 17.26
N SER A 3 -1.59 2.68 16.68
CA SER A 3 -2.04 1.42 17.29
C SER A 3 -0.88 0.42 17.48
N ILE A 4 -1.06 -0.54 18.39
CA ILE A 4 -0.13 -1.65 18.61
C ILE A 4 0.15 -2.40 17.29
N SER A 5 -0.89 -2.60 16.47
CA SER A 5 -0.77 -3.20 15.13
C SER A 5 0.09 -2.36 14.18
N GLY A 6 -0.07 -1.02 14.19
CA GLY A 6 0.71 -0.11 13.37
C GLY A 6 2.20 -0.09 13.75
N ARG A 7 2.50 -0.15 15.05
CA ARG A 7 3.89 -0.25 15.53
C ARG A 7 4.56 -1.57 15.12
N ALA A 8 3.86 -2.69 15.24
CA ALA A 8 4.37 -4.00 14.84
C ALA A 8 4.66 -4.07 13.33
N ALA A 9 3.75 -3.55 12.51
CA ALA A 9 3.94 -3.47 11.06
C ALA A 9 5.15 -2.59 10.69
N ASN A 10 5.35 -1.46 11.39
CA ASN A 10 6.49 -0.58 11.17
C ASN A 10 7.82 -1.27 11.50
N VAL A 11 7.93 -1.92 12.67
CA VAL A 11 9.13 -2.68 13.06
C VAL A 11 9.45 -3.77 12.04
N MET A 12 8.46 -4.55 11.62
CA MET A 12 8.67 -5.60 10.61
C MET A 12 9.16 -5.02 9.27
N SER A 13 8.57 -3.92 8.81
CA SER A 13 8.97 -3.28 7.54
C SER A 13 10.40 -2.71 7.55
N ARG A 14 10.91 -2.29 8.71
CA ARG A 14 12.28 -1.79 8.87
C ARG A 14 13.32 -2.91 8.85
N HIS A 15 12.98 -4.08 9.40
CA HIS A 15 13.96 -5.15 9.59
C HIS A 15 13.84 -6.29 8.56
N LEU A 16 12.67 -6.47 7.95
CA LEU A 16 12.41 -7.51 6.95
C LEU A 16 11.65 -6.96 5.73
N PRO A 17 12.22 -5.98 4.99
CA PRO A 17 11.53 -5.31 3.89
C PRO A 17 11.13 -6.27 2.75
N TRP A 18 11.86 -7.38 2.57
CA TRP A 18 11.57 -8.36 1.52
C TRP A 18 10.27 -9.14 1.76
N LEU A 19 9.89 -9.37 3.03
CA LEU A 19 8.64 -10.07 3.36
C LEU A 19 7.44 -9.20 3.02
N GLY A 20 7.52 -7.91 3.35
CA GLY A 20 6.49 -6.93 2.97
C GLY A 20 6.35 -6.81 1.45
N LYS A 21 7.47 -6.76 0.72
CA LYS A 21 7.47 -6.70 -0.74
C LYS A 21 6.80 -7.93 -1.37
N LYS A 22 7.22 -9.15 -0.98
CA LYS A 22 6.62 -10.40 -1.50
C LYS A 22 5.14 -10.52 -1.14
N GLY A 23 4.74 -10.09 0.05
CA GLY A 23 3.35 -10.06 0.47
C GLY A 23 2.51 -9.16 -0.43
N THR A 24 3.02 -7.95 -0.71
CA THR A 24 2.35 -6.99 -1.61
C THR A 24 2.24 -7.54 -3.03
N GLU A 25 3.32 -8.09 -3.59
CA GLU A 25 3.30 -8.69 -4.94
C GLU A 25 2.27 -9.82 -5.06
N ARG A 26 2.17 -10.67 -4.04
CA ARG A 26 1.16 -11.74 -3.98
C ARG A 26 -0.25 -11.16 -3.91
N GLN A 27 -0.48 -10.15 -3.08
CA GLN A 27 -1.80 -9.51 -2.94
C GLN A 27 -2.22 -8.86 -4.26
N VAL A 28 -1.32 -8.10 -4.92
CA VAL A 28 -1.58 -7.49 -6.23
C VAL A 28 -1.93 -8.54 -7.27
N LYS A 29 -1.19 -9.65 -7.32
CA LYS A 29 -1.48 -10.75 -8.25
C LYS A 29 -2.88 -11.33 -8.01
N GLN A 30 -3.25 -11.60 -6.75
CA GLN A 30 -4.57 -12.11 -6.40
C GLN A 30 -5.69 -11.12 -6.75
N PHE A 31 -5.48 -9.84 -6.46
CA PHE A 31 -6.42 -8.78 -6.77
C PHE A 31 -6.68 -8.67 -8.27
N ARG A 32 -5.61 -8.60 -9.08
CA ARG A 32 -5.74 -8.53 -10.54
C ARG A 32 -6.38 -9.78 -11.15
N GLN A 33 -5.92 -10.97 -10.75
CA GLN A 33 -6.43 -12.23 -11.31
C GLN A 33 -7.91 -12.50 -10.98
N SER A 34 -8.40 -11.92 -9.89
CA SER A 34 -9.77 -12.11 -9.42
C SER A 34 -10.73 -10.98 -9.84
N GLY A 35 -10.27 -10.00 -10.62
CA GLY A 35 -11.06 -8.81 -10.94
C GLY A 35 -11.42 -7.97 -9.70
N GLY A 36 -10.58 -8.01 -8.66
CA GLY A 36 -10.77 -7.25 -7.43
C GLY A 36 -11.59 -7.96 -6.34
N THR A 37 -11.90 -9.25 -6.49
CA THR A 37 -12.71 -10.01 -5.52
C THR A 37 -11.89 -10.78 -4.47
N LYS A 38 -10.56 -10.86 -4.64
CA LYS A 38 -9.64 -11.51 -3.70
C LYS A 38 -8.46 -10.59 -3.39
N GLY A 39 -8.00 -10.58 -2.14
CA GLY A 39 -6.89 -9.71 -1.72
C GLY A 39 -7.29 -8.23 -1.62
N ASP A 40 -8.59 -7.96 -1.59
CA ASP A 40 -9.28 -6.66 -1.49
C ASP A 40 -9.39 -6.15 -0.06
N THR A 41 -8.88 -6.89 0.92
CA THR A 41 -8.84 -6.46 2.32
C THR A 41 -7.45 -6.60 2.95
N LEU A 42 -7.16 -5.72 3.92
CA LEU A 42 -6.01 -5.79 4.81
C LEU A 42 -6.49 -5.56 6.25
N MET A 43 -6.19 -6.48 7.16
CA MET A 43 -6.70 -6.45 8.54
C MET A 43 -8.24 -6.27 8.60
N GLY A 44 -8.97 -6.94 7.69
CA GLY A 44 -10.44 -6.87 7.61
C GLY A 44 -11.00 -5.56 7.07
N LYS A 45 -10.16 -4.64 6.58
CA LYS A 45 -10.58 -3.36 6.01
C LYS A 45 -10.33 -3.34 4.51
N PRO A 46 -11.20 -2.70 3.70
CA PRO A 46 -11.05 -2.66 2.26
C PRO A 46 -9.77 -1.93 1.85
N VAL A 47 -9.15 -2.43 0.79
CA VAL A 47 -8.00 -1.82 0.13
C VAL A 47 -8.30 -1.67 -1.36
N PHE A 48 -7.54 -0.80 -2.02
CA PHE A 48 -7.56 -0.68 -3.47
C PHE A 48 -6.13 -0.70 -4.01
N LEU A 49 -6.01 -1.06 -5.29
CA LEU A 49 -4.75 -1.04 -6.02
C LEU A 49 -4.57 0.32 -6.68
N LEU A 50 -3.46 0.99 -6.36
CA LEU A 50 -2.98 2.18 -7.06
C LEU A 50 -1.74 1.81 -7.88
N ASP A 51 -1.82 1.99 -9.19
CA ASP A 51 -0.66 1.91 -10.08
C ASP A 51 -0.07 3.31 -10.27
N VAL A 52 1.19 3.51 -9.86
CA VAL A 52 1.92 4.77 -10.08
C VAL A 52 3.10 4.55 -11.01
N VAL A 53 3.40 5.52 -11.87
CA VAL A 53 4.59 5.47 -12.73
C VAL A 53 5.82 5.82 -11.90
N GLY A 54 6.84 4.96 -11.89
CA GLY A 54 8.08 5.22 -11.18
C GLY A 54 8.82 6.40 -11.81
N ARG A 55 8.95 7.52 -11.08
CA ARG A 55 9.55 8.77 -11.61
C ARG A 55 10.95 8.64 -12.19
N SER A 56 11.73 7.66 -11.73
CA SER A 56 13.10 7.41 -12.21
C SER A 56 13.17 6.28 -13.25
N SER A 57 12.22 5.35 -13.25
CA SER A 57 12.27 4.13 -14.07
C SER A 57 11.26 4.10 -15.21
N GLY A 58 10.20 4.91 -15.19
CA GLY A 58 9.06 4.83 -16.12
C GLY A 58 8.15 3.59 -15.91
N GLU A 59 8.61 2.57 -15.18
CA GLU A 59 7.83 1.37 -14.90
C GLU A 59 6.63 1.62 -13.96
N LEU A 60 5.54 0.88 -14.17
CA LEU A 60 4.42 0.83 -13.21
C LEU A 60 4.85 0.20 -11.89
N ARG A 61 4.50 0.87 -10.79
CA ARG A 61 4.73 0.46 -9.40
C ARG A 61 3.38 0.27 -8.70
N PRO A 62 2.87 -0.97 -8.60
CA PRO A 62 1.62 -1.23 -7.91
C PRO A 62 1.77 -1.05 -6.39
N VAL A 63 0.78 -0.43 -5.76
CA VAL A 63 0.70 -0.25 -4.31
C VAL A 63 -0.72 -0.56 -3.82
N MET A 64 -0.84 -1.37 -2.77
CA MET A 64 -2.12 -1.60 -2.08
C MET A 64 -2.29 -0.55 -0.97
N LEU A 65 -3.37 0.23 -1.04
CA LEU A 65 -3.69 1.27 -0.07
C LEU A 65 -5.05 1.01 0.57
N MET A 66 -5.21 1.41 1.82
CA MET A 66 -6.49 1.38 2.52
C MET A 66 -7.50 2.24 1.76
N LEU A 67 -8.68 1.69 1.47
CA LEU A 67 -9.73 2.40 0.80
C LEU A 67 -10.38 3.40 1.76
N VAL A 68 -10.29 4.68 1.43
CA VAL A 68 -10.99 5.76 2.11
C VAL A 68 -11.73 6.56 1.04
N ARG A 69 -13.05 6.70 1.20
CA ARG A 69 -13.90 7.52 0.33
C ARG A 69 -14.31 8.79 1.04
N ARG A 70 -14.37 9.89 0.28
CA ARG A 70 -14.92 11.18 0.70
C ARG A 70 -15.79 11.67 -0.45
N ASP A 71 -17.10 11.56 -0.30
CA ASP A 71 -18.06 11.85 -1.37
C ASP A 71 -17.72 11.02 -2.63
N ASP A 72 -17.43 11.68 -3.76
CA ASP A 72 -17.03 11.04 -5.01
C ASP A 72 -15.52 10.78 -5.12
N ASP A 73 -14.72 11.23 -4.15
CA ASP A 73 -13.26 11.15 -4.17
C ASP A 73 -12.71 9.92 -3.43
N LEU A 74 -11.55 9.45 -3.92
CA LEU A 74 -10.68 8.51 -3.23
C LEU A 74 -9.57 9.26 -2.48
N VAL A 75 -9.45 9.01 -1.19
CA VAL A 75 -8.42 9.62 -0.34
C VAL A 75 -7.25 8.67 -0.18
N VAL A 76 -6.08 9.06 -0.68
CA VAL A 76 -4.80 8.36 -0.49
C VAL A 76 -4.03 8.95 0.69
N ILE A 77 -3.65 8.10 1.63
CA ILE A 77 -2.95 8.51 2.86
C ILE A 77 -1.52 8.00 2.85
N GLY A 78 -0.56 8.93 2.72
CA GLY A 78 0.89 8.69 2.74
C GLY A 78 1.48 8.36 4.12
N SER A 79 0.81 7.56 4.96
CA SER A 79 1.22 7.37 6.36
C SER A 79 2.54 6.63 6.55
N ASN A 80 2.93 5.80 5.57
CA ASN A 80 4.09 4.89 5.65
C ASN A 80 4.16 4.04 6.93
N GLY A 81 3.01 3.67 7.51
CA GLY A 81 2.97 2.99 8.81
C GLY A 81 3.55 3.81 9.97
N GLY A 82 3.60 5.14 9.84
CA GLY A 82 4.21 6.07 10.78
C GLY A 82 5.73 6.20 10.64
N ASN A 83 6.34 5.66 9.57
CA ASN A 83 7.75 5.87 9.29
C ASN A 83 8.00 7.36 8.92
N PRO A 84 9.06 8.00 9.45
CA PRO A 84 9.34 9.41 9.18
C PRO A 84 9.67 9.70 7.71
N ALA A 85 10.12 8.71 6.94
CA ALA A 85 10.36 8.87 5.51
C ALA A 85 9.04 8.92 4.73
N THR A 86 8.93 9.87 3.79
CA THR A 86 7.83 9.92 2.83
C THR A 86 7.82 8.66 1.95
N PRO A 87 6.67 8.00 1.72
CA PRO A 87 6.58 6.85 0.82
C PRO A 87 7.08 7.16 -0.58
N ASN A 88 7.77 6.20 -1.21
CA ASN A 88 8.26 6.37 -2.58
C ASN A 88 7.12 6.49 -3.61
N TRP A 89 5.96 5.86 -3.37
CA TRP A 89 4.82 6.01 -4.28
C TRP A 89 4.25 7.41 -4.26
N TYR A 90 4.27 8.09 -3.10
CA TYR A 90 3.82 9.48 -3.01
C TYR A 90 4.74 10.38 -3.85
N LYS A 91 6.05 10.15 -3.74
CA LYS A 91 7.06 10.82 -4.56
C LYS A 91 6.93 10.56 -6.06
N ASN A 92 6.20 9.53 -6.48
CA ASN A 92 5.92 9.21 -7.88
C ASN A 92 4.67 9.92 -8.42
N LEU A 93 3.80 10.44 -7.54
CA LEU A 93 2.57 11.17 -7.92
C LEU A 93 2.79 12.68 -8.09
N MET A 94 3.92 13.18 -7.61
CA MET A 94 4.33 14.59 -7.69
C MET A 94 5.18 14.80 -8.94
#